data_AF-A0A6P0SXG3-F1
#
_entry.id   AF-A0A6P0SXG3-F1
#
_cell.length_a   1.000
_cell.length_b   1.000
_cell.length_c   1.000
_cell.angle_alpha   90.00
_cell.angle_beta   90.00
_cell.angle_gamma   90.00
#
_symmetry.space_group_name_H-M   'P 1'
#
loop_
_entity.id
_entity.type
_entity.pdbx_description
1 polymer ?
#
loop_
_entity_poly.entity_id
_entity_poly.type
_entity_poly.pdbx_seq_one_letter_code
_entity_poly.pdbx_strand_id
1 'polypeptide(L)'
;MMSDIQLEATSTEFSQSHHFSEKEFWQQWQQYQDYLYHRCLRWMGGNPTDAEDALSRAMLKAWEKVQKFARKIANFKAWLTKLTHNLCVDIHREHCRSANHVENIEGIPEEKGLV
;
A
#
# COMPACT_ATOMS: atom_id res chain seq x y z
N MET A 1 17.92 44.36 -12.92
CA MET A 1 17.79 42.91 -13.19
C MET A 1 17.97 42.22 -11.84
N MET A 2 17.04 42.37 -10.91
CA MET A 2 15.83 41.55 -10.71
C MET A 2 16.12 40.04 -10.58
N SER A 3 16.32 39.66 -9.32
CA SER A 3 16.10 38.38 -8.63
C SER A 3 17.02 37.19 -8.92
N ASP A 4 18.16 37.18 -8.21
CA ASP A 4 18.70 35.97 -7.59
C ASP A 4 17.71 35.46 -6.54
N ILE A 5 16.95 34.42 -6.86
CA ILE A 5 16.17 33.69 -5.86
C ILE A 5 17.11 32.63 -5.28
N GLN A 6 17.72 33.02 -4.17
CA GLN A 6 18.16 32.12 -3.11
C GLN A 6 16.93 31.29 -2.69
N LEU A 7 16.89 30.01 -3.04
CA LEU A 7 15.98 29.06 -2.41
C LEU A 7 16.82 28.07 -1.59
N GLU A 8 17.39 28.58 -0.51
CA GLU A 8 17.89 27.74 0.57
C GLU A 8 16.77 27.48 1.57
N ALA A 9 16.66 26.18 1.90
CA ALA A 9 16.33 25.66 3.22
C ALA A 9 15.01 26.12 3.86
N THR A 10 13.94 25.37 3.59
CA THR A 10 13.06 24.95 4.69
C THR A 10 13.51 23.57 5.15
N SER A 11 14.49 23.59 6.05
CA SER A 11 14.75 22.51 7.01
C SER A 11 13.43 22.14 7.67
N THR A 12 12.83 21.03 7.25
CA THR A 12 11.87 20.31 8.09
C THR A 12 12.70 19.36 8.93
N GLU A 13 13.06 19.82 10.13
CA GLU A 13 13.59 18.99 11.20
C GLU A 13 12.55 17.92 11.55
N PHE A 14 12.63 16.75 10.93
CA PHE A 14 11.95 15.58 11.45
C PHE A 14 12.96 14.79 12.28
N SER A 15 12.85 15.02 13.59
CA SER A 15 13.43 14.27 14.70
C SER A 15 13.76 12.82 14.32
N GLN A 16 14.90 12.29 14.77
CA GLN A 16 15.35 10.90 14.60
C GLN A 16 14.23 9.88 14.82
N SER A 17 13.43 9.66 13.79
CA SER A 17 12.53 8.54 13.63
C SER A 17 13.24 7.65 12.65
N HIS A 18 13.50 6.41 13.05
CA HIS A 18 13.94 5.34 12.17
C HIS A 18 12.98 5.29 10.96
N HIS A 19 13.28 6.06 9.92
CA HIS A 19 12.44 6.21 8.74
C HIS A 19 12.71 4.96 7.94
N PHE A 20 11.72 4.06 7.87
CA PHE A 20 11.82 2.95 6.94
C PHE A 20 12.03 3.56 5.56
N SER A 21 13.21 3.33 4.98
CA SER A 21 13.57 4.02 3.75
C SER A 21 12.67 3.53 2.63
N GLU A 22 12.21 4.44 1.78
CA GLU A 22 11.51 4.08 0.55
C GLU A 22 12.29 3.02 -0.25
N LYS A 23 13.62 3.14 -0.27
CA LYS A 23 14.50 2.18 -0.92
C LYS A 23 14.40 0.78 -0.30
N GLU A 24 14.35 0.68 1.03
CA GLU A 24 14.24 -0.61 1.73
C GLU A 24 12.90 -1.28 1.44
N PHE A 25 11.81 -0.48 1.40
CA PHE A 25 10.50 -0.96 1.00
C PHE A 25 10.53 -1.54 -0.41
N TRP A 26 10.99 -0.77 -1.39
CA TRP A 26 10.98 -1.20 -2.78
C TRP A 26 11.84 -2.43 -3.03
N GLN A 27 12.99 -2.54 -2.35
CA GLN A 27 13.83 -3.74 -2.42
C GLN A 27 13.10 -4.98 -1.89
N GLN A 28 12.44 -4.87 -0.74
CA GLN A 28 11.68 -5.98 -0.17
C GLN A 28 10.44 -6.30 -1.01
N TRP A 29 9.72 -5.27 -1.48
CA TRP A 29 8.56 -5.42 -2.34
C TRP A 29 8.93 -6.17 -3.61
N GLN A 30 9.96 -5.74 -4.32
CA GLN A 30 10.42 -6.36 -5.57
C GLN A 30 10.82 -7.82 -5.36
N GLN A 31 11.42 -8.16 -4.21
CA GLN A 31 11.76 -9.54 -3.87
C GLN A 31 10.52 -10.44 -3.71
N TYR A 32 9.39 -9.89 -3.23
CA TYR A 32 8.16 -10.66 -3.00
C TYR A 32 7.08 -10.44 -4.06
N GLN A 33 7.23 -9.47 -4.96
CA GLN A 33 6.22 -9.07 -5.93
C GLN A 33 5.79 -10.26 -6.80
N ASP A 34 6.73 -11.00 -7.38
CA ASP A 34 6.44 -12.14 -8.24
C ASP A 34 5.72 -13.26 -7.48
N TYR A 35 6.13 -13.51 -6.22
CA TYR A 35 5.48 -14.48 -5.35
C TYR A 35 4.04 -14.06 -5.02
N LEU A 36 3.83 -12.77 -4.72
CA LEU A 36 2.50 -12.23 -4.42
C LEU A 36 1.62 -12.23 -5.68
N TYR A 37 2.17 -11.90 -6.84
CA TYR A 37 1.47 -11.94 -8.12
C TYR A 37 0.94 -13.35 -8.43
N HIS A 38 1.78 -14.38 -8.34
CA HIS A 38 1.35 -15.77 -8.52
C HIS A 38 0.28 -16.20 -7.50
N ARG A 39 0.33 -15.63 -6.29
CA ARG A 39 -0.67 -15.88 -5.27
C ARG A 39 -2.00 -15.18 -5.57
N CYS A 40 -1.96 -13.92 -6.01
CA CYS A 40 -3.11 -13.18 -6.50
C CYS A 40 -3.76 -13.91 -7.67
N LEU A 41 -2.99 -14.37 -8.66
CA LEU A 41 -3.49 -15.17 -9.78
C LEU A 41 -4.27 -16.40 -9.30
N ARG A 42 -3.72 -17.13 -8.31
CA ARG A 42 -4.41 -18.30 -7.73
C ARG A 42 -5.70 -17.91 -7.00
N TRP A 43 -5.70 -16.80 -6.27
CA TRP A 43 -6.87 -16.34 -5.50
C TRP A 43 -7.96 -15.72 -6.38
N MET A 44 -7.59 -15.06 -7.48
CA MET A 44 -8.50 -14.45 -8.45
C MET A 44 -8.96 -15.42 -9.55
N GLY A 45 -8.88 -16.74 -9.30
CA GLY A 45 -9.37 -17.75 -10.24
C GLY A 45 -8.62 -17.81 -11.58
N GLY A 46 -7.38 -17.32 -11.63
CA GLY A 46 -6.56 -17.30 -12.84
C GLY A 46 -6.78 -16.07 -13.74
N ASN A 47 -7.55 -15.07 -13.31
CA ASN A 47 -7.68 -13.82 -14.06
C ASN A 47 -6.44 -12.92 -13.84
N PRO A 48 -5.62 -12.64 -14.87
CA PRO A 48 -4.45 -11.79 -14.73
C PRO A 48 -4.80 -10.34 -14.42
N THR A 49 -5.87 -9.80 -14.99
CA THR A 49 -6.28 -8.40 -14.77
C THR A 49 -6.63 -8.14 -13.31
N ASP A 50 -7.45 -9.01 -12.72
CA ASP A 50 -7.83 -8.88 -11.31
C ASP A 50 -6.63 -9.11 -10.38
N ALA A 51 -5.68 -9.97 -10.77
CA ALA A 51 -4.47 -10.22 -10.01
C ALA A 51 -3.52 -9.01 -10.01
N GLU A 52 -3.39 -8.33 -11.15
CA GLU A 52 -2.61 -7.09 -11.29
C GLU A 52 -3.22 -5.94 -10.49
N ASP A 53 -4.56 -5.79 -10.53
CA ASP A 53 -5.27 -4.80 -9.72
C ASP A 53 -5.09 -5.06 -8.23
N ALA A 54 -5.30 -6.31 -7.79
CA ALA A 54 -5.09 -6.71 -6.40
C ALA A 54 -3.64 -6.46 -5.95
N LEU A 55 -2.65 -6.75 -6.79
CA LEU A 55 -1.24 -6.51 -6.46
C LEU A 55 -0.94 -5.00 -6.33
N SER A 56 -1.47 -4.19 -7.25
CA SER A 56 -1.28 -2.73 -7.26
C SER A 56 -1.93 -2.07 -6.04
N ARG A 57 -3.16 -2.45 -5.71
CA ARG A 57 -3.85 -2.01 -4.50
C ARG A 57 -3.13 -2.48 -3.23
N ALA A 58 -2.54 -3.68 -3.23
CA ALA A 58 -1.74 -4.18 -2.12
C ALA A 58 -0.47 -3.36 -1.91
N MET A 59 0.19 -2.95 -3.00
CA MET A 59 1.38 -2.11 -2.98
C MET A 59 1.13 -0.77 -2.30
N LEU A 60 0.08 -0.05 -2.72
CA LEU A 60 -0.30 1.24 -2.16
C LEU A 60 -0.62 1.14 -0.67
N LYS A 61 -1.49 0.19 -0.29
CA LYS A 61 -1.83 -0.06 1.12
C LYS A 61 -0.62 -0.52 1.93
N ALA A 62 0.30 -1.26 1.34
CA ALA A 62 1.50 -1.70 2.02
C ALA A 62 2.39 -0.50 2.36
N TRP A 63 2.62 0.39 1.39
CA TRP A 63 3.42 1.58 1.57
C TRP A 63 2.86 2.49 2.68
N GLU A 64 1.57 2.82 2.63
CA GLU A 64 0.90 3.63 3.65
C GLU A 64 1.03 3.03 5.06
N LYS A 65 0.84 1.71 5.18
CA LYS A 65 0.90 1.03 6.48
C LYS A 65 2.32 0.88 6.99
N VAL A 66 3.30 0.73 6.10
CA VAL A 66 4.71 0.69 6.46
C VAL A 66 5.12 2.05 7.03
N GLN A 67 4.72 3.17 6.42
CA GLN A 67 4.99 4.50 6.96
C GLN A 67 4.41 4.67 8.39
N LYS A 68 3.21 4.13 8.64
CA LYS A 68 2.53 4.24 9.95
C LYS A 68 3.00 3.22 11.00
N PHE A 69 3.39 2.00 10.59
CA PHE A 69 3.56 0.85 11.48
C PHE A 69 4.86 0.06 11.29
N ALA A 70 5.84 0.56 10.51
CA ALA A 70 7.10 -0.13 10.22
C ALA A 70 7.75 -0.79 11.44
N ARG A 71 7.78 -0.12 12.61
CA ARG A 71 8.39 -0.64 13.83
C ARG A 71 7.71 -1.89 14.42
N LYS A 72 6.43 -2.14 14.08
CA LYS A 72 5.65 -3.29 14.58
C LYS A 72 5.71 -4.50 13.65
N ILE A 73 6.28 -4.36 12.46
CA ILE A 73 6.33 -5.42 11.46
C ILE A 73 7.57 -6.28 11.72
N ALA A 74 7.40 -7.33 12.53
CA ALA A 74 8.47 -8.28 12.82
C ALA A 74 8.81 -9.20 11.62
N ASN A 75 7.82 -9.51 10.77
CA ASN A 75 8.00 -10.37 9.59
C ASN A 75 7.31 -9.77 8.37
N PHE A 76 8.09 -9.12 7.51
CA PHE A 76 7.60 -8.39 6.35
C PHE A 76 6.87 -9.30 5.34
N LYS A 77 7.41 -10.50 5.08
CA LYS A 77 6.81 -11.48 4.16
C LYS A 77 5.45 -11.97 4.64
N ALA A 78 5.35 -12.37 5.91
CA ALA A 78 4.10 -12.85 6.49
C ALA A 78 3.04 -11.75 6.52
N TRP A 79 3.46 -10.53 6.85
CA TRP A 79 2.61 -9.35 6.86
C TRP A 79 2.10 -9.00 5.46
N LEU A 80 2.97 -8.94 4.45
CA LEU A 80 2.60 -8.71 3.05
C LEU A 80 1.63 -9.77 2.54
N THR A 81 1.95 -11.06 2.76
CA THR A 81 1.08 -12.16 2.32
C THR A 81 -0.33 -12.05 2.92
N LYS A 82 -0.42 -11.68 4.20
CA LYS A 82 -1.71 -11.45 4.88
C LYS A 82 -2.44 -10.23 4.34
N LEU A 83 -1.72 -9.13 4.08
CA LEU A 83 -2.29 -7.91 3.50
C LEU A 83 -2.87 -8.19 2.11
N THR A 84 -2.10 -8.82 1.24
CA THR A 84 -2.53 -9.19 -0.12
C THR A 84 -3.68 -10.19 -0.10
N HIS A 85 -3.64 -11.20 0.77
CA HIS A 85 -4.76 -12.13 0.94
C HIS A 85 -6.06 -11.42 1.33
N ASN A 86 -5.99 -10.55 2.35
CA ASN A 86 -7.16 -9.80 2.80
C ASN A 86 -7.74 -8.95 1.67
N LEU A 87 -6.87 -8.36 0.86
CA LEU A 87 -7.29 -7.56 -0.28
C LEU A 87 -7.94 -8.40 -1.38
N CYS A 88 -7.40 -9.58 -1.71
CA CYS A 88 -8.05 -10.49 -2.65
C CYS A 88 -9.43 -10.95 -2.14
N VAL A 89 -9.58 -11.18 -0.83
CA VAL A 89 -10.87 -11.48 -0.21
C VAL A 89 -11.81 -10.29 -0.26
N ASP A 90 -11.32 -9.08 -0.01
CA ASP A 90 -12.10 -7.84 -0.11
C ASP A 90 -12.58 -7.60 -1.55
N ILE A 91 -11.72 -7.81 -2.55
CA ILE A 91 -12.08 -7.75 -3.97
C ILE A 91 -13.14 -8.82 -4.25
N HIS A 92 -12.93 -10.07 -3.87
CA HIS A 92 -13.94 -11.10 -4.09
C HIS A 92 -15.30 -10.76 -3.44
N ARG A 93 -15.28 -10.15 -2.25
CA ARG A 93 -16.48 -9.62 -1.59
C ARG A 93 -17.08 -8.44 -2.33
N GLU A 94 -16.27 -7.50 -2.83
CA GLU A 94 -16.70 -6.39 -3.68
C GLU A 94 -17.38 -6.95 -4.93
N HIS A 95 -16.83 -7.94 -5.63
CA HIS A 95 -17.47 -8.55 -6.80
C HIS A 95 -18.80 -9.24 -6.46
N CYS A 96 -18.88 -9.99 -5.34
CA CYS A 96 -20.14 -10.60 -4.89
C CYS A 96 -21.18 -9.55 -4.46
N ARG A 97 -20.75 -8.41 -3.92
CA ARG A 97 -21.63 -7.30 -3.49
C ARG A 97 -22.01 -6.40 -4.65
N SER A 98 -21.13 -6.13 -5.60
CA SER A 98 -21.38 -5.35 -6.82
C SER A 98 -22.33 -6.07 -7.77
N ALA A 99 -22.35 -7.41 -7.75
CA ALA A 99 -23.43 -8.18 -8.39
C ALA A 99 -24.82 -7.87 -7.80
N ASN A 100 -24.87 -7.30 -6.58
CA ASN A 100 -26.10 -6.91 -5.87
C ASN A 100 -26.21 -5.39 -5.59
N HIS A 101 -25.19 -4.58 -5.86
CA HIS A 101 -25.09 -3.19 -5.42
C HIS A 101 -24.06 -2.42 -6.25
N VAL A 102 -24.50 -1.90 -7.41
CA VAL A 102 -23.87 -0.71 -7.99
C VAL A 102 -24.18 0.43 -7.02
N GLU A 103 -23.29 0.70 -6.06
CA GLU A 103 -23.27 1.97 -5.32
C GLU A 103 -22.03 2.10 -4.41
N ASN A 104 -21.26 3.14 -4.70
CA ASN A 104 -20.53 3.99 -3.75
C ASN A 104 -19.45 3.39 -2.83
N ILE A 105 -18.17 3.45 -3.22
CA ILE A 105 -17.04 3.40 -2.27
C ILE A 105 -15.89 4.32 -2.72
N GLU A 106 -16.04 5.64 -2.56
CA GLU A 106 -14.90 6.49 -2.18
C GLU A 106 -14.76 6.42 -0.66
N GLY A 107 -14.13 5.34 -0.19
CA GLY A 107 -13.80 5.13 1.21
C GLY A 107 -12.36 5.56 1.49
N ILE A 108 -12.08 6.86 1.40
CA ILE A 108 -10.88 7.45 2.00
C ILE A 108 -11.13 7.46 3.52
N PRO A 109 -10.39 6.70 4.35
CA PRO A 109 -10.54 6.81 5.79
C PRO A 109 -10.02 8.18 6.23
N GLU A 110 -10.98 9.03 6.57
CA GLU A 110 -10.88 10.29 7.30
C GLU A 110 -9.85 10.16 8.44
N GLU A 111 -8.75 10.91 8.33
CA GLU A 111 -7.75 11.05 9.37
C GLU A 111 -8.33 11.93 10.49
N LYS A 112 -8.82 11.27 11.55
CA LYS A 112 -9.20 11.93 12.80
C LYS A 112 -7.96 12.20 13.64
N GLY A 113 -7.65 13.48 13.85
CA GLY A 113 -6.98 14.04 15.03
C GLY A 113 -7.42 15.51 15.17
N LEU A 114 -8.28 15.85 16.15
CA LEU A 114 -7.91 16.39 17.49
C LEU A 114 -6.82 17.47 17.35
N VAL A 115 -7.05 18.78 17.57
CA VAL A 115 -7.84 19.51 18.58
C VAL A 115 -8.37 20.80 17.97
#